data_AF-A0A2N2V224-F1
#
_entry.id   AF-A0A2N2V224-F1
#
_cell.length_a   1.000
_cell.length_b   1.000
_cell.length_c   1.000
_cell.angle_alpha   90.00
_cell.angle_beta   90.00
_cell.angle_gamma   90.00
#
_symmetry.space_group_name_H-M   'P 1'
#
loop_
_entity.id
_entity.type
_entity.pdbx_description
1 polymer ?
#
loop_
_entity_poly.entity_id
_entity_poly.type
_entity_poly.pdbx_seq_one_letter_code
_entity_poly.pdbx_strand_id
1 'polypeptide(L)'
;MVLSTLAADFDEYGADAVAKLREKDPAAYLQMAINLIPRQLIAQQETLPDFESWEEVNEFIEQAKRKRMIEIALEELNKNHPTITKD
;
A
#
# COMPACT_ATOMS: atom_id res chain seq x y z
N MET A 1 16.64 22.85 -19.60
CA MET A 1 17.15 21.47 -19.47
C MET A 1 15.93 20.56 -19.62
N VAL A 2 16.02 19.40 -20.30
CA VAL A 2 14.81 18.60 -20.63
C VAL A 2 14.00 18.21 -19.38
N LEU A 3 14.68 17.85 -18.30
CA LEU A 3 14.04 17.51 -17.01
C LEU A 3 13.26 18.66 -16.37
N SER A 4 13.75 19.90 -16.46
CA SER A 4 13.06 21.06 -15.88
C SER A 4 11.80 21.41 -16.66
N THR A 5 11.82 21.22 -17.99
CA THR A 5 10.65 21.41 -18.84
C THR A 5 9.61 20.32 -18.56
N LEU A 6 10.03 19.06 -18.44
CA LEU A 6 9.13 17.96 -18.10
C LEU A 6 8.49 18.13 -16.73
N ALA A 7 9.25 18.63 -15.74
CA ALA A 7 8.71 18.94 -14.41
C ALA A 7 7.66 20.06 -14.48
N ALA A 8 7.94 21.14 -15.22
CA ALA A 8 6.98 22.21 -15.41
C ALA A 8 5.69 21.74 -16.11
N ASP A 9 5.80 20.90 -17.14
CA ASP A 9 4.64 20.31 -17.81
C ASP A 9 3.84 19.40 -16.86
N PHE A 10 4.52 18.65 -15.98
CA PHE A 10 3.84 17.81 -15.01
C PHE A 10 3.19 18.62 -13.89
N ASP A 11 3.78 19.73 -13.46
CA ASP A 11 3.19 20.65 -12.48
C ASP A 11 1.94 21.34 -13.06
N GLU A 12 1.95 21.70 -14.35
CA GLU A 12 0.85 22.39 -15.00
C GLU A 12 -0.30 21.44 -15.41
N TYR A 13 0.03 20.23 -15.91
CA TYR A 13 -0.95 19.33 -16.53
C TYR A 13 -1.08 17.95 -15.86
N GLY A 14 -0.16 17.59 -14.96
CA GLY A 14 -0.02 16.22 -14.45
C GLY A 14 -1.27 15.72 -13.73
N ALA A 15 -1.92 16.57 -12.92
CA ALA A 15 -3.12 16.16 -12.18
C ALA A 15 -4.27 15.75 -13.12
N ASP A 16 -4.55 16.56 -14.14
CA ASP A 16 -5.60 16.30 -15.13
C ASP A 16 -5.24 15.10 -16.03
N ALA A 17 -3.95 14.98 -16.41
CA ALA A 17 -3.45 13.84 -17.18
C ALA A 17 -3.61 12.52 -16.41
N VAL A 18 -3.29 12.50 -15.11
CA VAL A 18 -3.45 11.33 -14.23
C VAL A 18 -4.93 10.98 -14.03
N ALA A 19 -5.81 11.97 -13.87
CA ALA A 19 -7.25 11.74 -13.77
C ALA A 19 -7.80 11.09 -15.04
N LYS A 20 -7.45 11.64 -16.22
CA LYS A 20 -7.83 11.07 -17.52
C LYS A 20 -7.28 9.66 -17.73
N LEU A 21 -6.05 9.40 -17.30
CA LEU A 21 -5.45 8.07 -17.39
C LEU A 21 -6.23 7.06 -16.52
N ARG A 22 -6.58 7.44 -15.29
CA ARG A 22 -7.39 6.60 -14.39
C ARG A 22 -8.76 6.23 -14.99
N GLU A 23 -9.40 7.15 -15.69
CA GLU A 23 -10.71 6.90 -16.31
C GLU A 23 -10.62 6.12 -17.62
N LYS A 24 -9.66 6.43 -18.48
CA LYS A 24 -9.58 5.88 -19.85
C LYS A 24 -8.82 4.56 -19.93
N ASP A 25 -7.79 4.40 -19.10
CA ASP A 25 -6.98 3.18 -19.02
C ASP A 25 -6.56 2.89 -17.57
N PRO A 26 -7.47 2.28 -16.78
CA PRO A 26 -7.20 1.96 -15.38
C PRO A 26 -6.00 1.02 -15.18
N ALA A 27 -5.69 0.16 -16.17
CA ALA A 27 -4.59 -0.78 -16.10
C ALA A 27 -3.24 -0.05 -16.23
N ALA A 28 -3.12 0.85 -17.20
CA ALA A 28 -1.93 1.70 -17.34
C ALA A 28 -1.73 2.62 -16.12
N TYR A 29 -2.82 3.17 -15.57
CA TYR A 29 -2.76 3.94 -14.33
C TYR A 29 -2.21 3.10 -13.16
N LEU A 30 -2.70 1.88 -12.97
CA LEU A 30 -2.24 0.99 -11.90
C LEU A 30 -0.77 0.62 -12.09
N GLN A 31 -0.35 0.31 -13.32
CA GLN A 31 1.04 -0.01 -13.61
C GLN A 31 1.98 1.17 -13.35
N MET A 32 1.59 2.39 -13.71
CA MET A 32 2.31 3.61 -13.35
C MET A 32 2.41 3.77 -11.83
N ALA A 33 1.30 3.60 -11.10
CA ALA A 33 1.26 3.72 -9.65
C ALA A 33 2.18 2.69 -8.97
N ILE A 34 2.19 1.44 -9.43
CA ILE A 34 3.07 0.37 -8.90
C ILE A 34 4.55 0.76 -9.08
N ASN A 35 4.93 1.35 -10.21
CA ASN A 35 6.31 1.78 -10.46
C ASN A 35 6.78 2.93 -9.55
N LEU A 36 5.85 3.66 -8.93
CA LEU A 36 6.14 4.71 -7.96
C LEU A 36 6.29 4.18 -6.53
N ILE A 37 5.88 2.92 -6.27
CA ILE A 37 6.08 2.27 -4.98
C ILE A 37 7.55 1.81 -4.90
N PRO A 38 8.29 2.21 -3.85
CA PRO A 38 9.63 1.68 -3.61
C PRO A 38 9.64 0.14 -3.65
N ARG A 39 10.51 -0.46 -4.47
CA ARG A 39 10.61 -1.92 -4.59
C ARG A 39 10.86 -2.61 -3.26
N GLN A 40 11.51 -1.94 -2.31
CA GLN A 40 11.73 -2.43 -0.96
C GLN A 40 10.43 -2.65 -0.18
N LEU A 41 9.39 -1.84 -0.44
CA LEU A 41 8.06 -2.01 0.19
C LEU A 41 7.29 -3.18 -0.43
N ILE A 42 7.48 -3.44 -1.73
CA ILE A 42 6.93 -4.62 -2.41
C ILE A 42 7.60 -5.89 -1.85
N ALA A 43 8.92 -5.88 -1.71
CA ALA A 43 9.68 -7.01 -1.18
C ALA A 43 9.31 -7.37 0.28
N GLN A 44 8.98 -6.37 1.12
CA GLN A 44 8.51 -6.61 2.49
C GLN A 44 7.14 -7.29 2.56
N GLN A 45 6.33 -7.18 1.51
CA GLN A 45 5.00 -7.76 1.44
C GLN A 45 5.02 -9.21 0.91
N GLU A 46 6.05 -9.59 0.16
CA GLU A 46 6.18 -10.90 -0.50
C GLU A 46 7.12 -11.88 0.19
N THR A 47 7.85 -11.49 1.23
CA THR A 47 8.67 -12.44 2.00
C THR A 47 7.79 -13.25 2.94
N LEU A 48 7.28 -14.38 2.45
CA LEU A 48 6.87 -15.47 3.31
C LEU A 48 8.12 -16.00 4.05
N PRO A 49 8.02 -16.29 5.36
CA PRO A 49 9.04 -17.07 6.04
C PRO A 49 9.27 -18.39 5.30
N ASP A 50 10.50 -18.88 5.32
CA ASP A 50 10.73 -20.28 4.97
C ASP A 50 10.17 -21.13 6.11
N PHE A 51 9.34 -22.11 5.78
CA PHE A 51 8.64 -22.94 6.78
C PHE A 51 9.23 -24.34 6.75
N GLU A 52 9.70 -24.83 7.90
CA GLU A 52 10.27 -26.16 8.04
C GLU A 52 9.19 -27.23 8.30
N SER A 53 7.96 -26.81 8.69
CA SER A 53 6.85 -27.71 9.00
C SER A 53 5.45 -27.10 8.78
N TRP A 54 4.42 -27.96 8.74
CA TRP A 54 3.01 -27.53 8.66
C TRP A 54 2.53 -26.89 9.96
N GLU A 55 3.10 -27.27 11.10
CA GLU A 55 2.87 -26.65 12.39
C GLU A 55 3.28 -25.17 12.37
N GLU A 56 4.45 -24.84 11.82
CA GLU A 56 4.91 -23.45 11.66
C GLU A 56 4.01 -22.62 10.73
N VAL A 57 3.54 -23.22 9.64
CA VAL A 57 2.56 -22.59 8.73
C VAL A 57 1.27 -22.26 9.49
N ASN A 58 0.75 -23.20 10.29
CA ASN A 58 -0.45 -22.98 11.08
C ASN A 58 -0.26 -21.89 12.13
N GLU A 59 0.88 -21.87 12.82
CA GLU A 59 1.20 -20.83 13.78
C GLU A 59 1.29 -19.45 13.13
N PHE A 60 1.92 -19.34 11.97
CA PHE A 60 2.00 -18.10 11.19
C PHE A 60 0.60 -17.59 10.79
N ILE A 61 -0.27 -18.48 10.33
CA ILE A 61 -1.66 -18.16 9.99
C ILE A 61 -2.42 -17.65 11.22
N GLU A 62 -2.30 -18.31 12.37
CA GLU A 62 -2.98 -17.89 13.60
C GLU A 62 -2.43 -16.57 14.17
N GLN A 63 -1.14 -16.29 14.01
CA GLN A 63 -0.57 -14.98 14.35
C GLN A 63 -1.13 -13.88 13.43
N ALA A 64 -1.19 -14.13 12.12
CA ALA A 64 -1.74 -13.17 11.16
C ALA A 64 -3.22 -12.87 11.43
N LYS A 65 -4.03 -13.90 11.71
CA LYS A 65 -5.44 -13.74 12.10
C LYS A 65 -5.59 -12.89 13.36
N ARG A 66 -4.80 -13.19 14.41
CA ARG A 66 -4.84 -12.43 15.67
C ARG A 66 -4.48 -10.97 15.45
N LYS A 67 -3.42 -10.69 14.70
CA LYS A 67 -3.02 -9.32 14.36
C LYS A 67 -4.17 -8.57 13.66
N ARG A 68 -4.82 -9.21 12.68
CA ARG A 68 -5.94 -8.62 11.95
C ARG A 68 -7.14 -8.33 12.86
N MET A 69 -7.47 -9.23 13.78
CA MET A 69 -8.56 -9.01 14.74
C MET A 69 -8.26 -7.83 15.67
N ILE A 70 -7.01 -7.68 16.13
CA ILE A 70 -6.59 -6.54 16.95
C ILE A 70 -6.71 -5.23 16.16
N GLU A 71 -6.25 -5.20 14.90
CA GLU A 71 -6.39 -4.02 14.03
C GLU A 71 -7.86 -3.61 13.87
N ILE A 72 -8.75 -4.56 13.59
CA ILE A 72 -10.20 -4.29 13.48
C ILE A 72 -10.75 -3.73 14.79
N ALA A 73 -10.41 -4.35 15.94
CA ALA A 73 -10.86 -3.87 17.24
C ALA A 73 -10.34 -2.46 17.55
N LEU A 74 -9.11 -2.13 17.18
CA LEU A 74 -8.55 -0.79 17.33
C LEU A 74 -9.24 0.22 16.41
N GLU A 75 -9.54 -0.14 15.17
CA GLU A 75 -10.31 0.70 14.25
C GLU A 75 -11.72 0.98 14.79
N GLU A 76 -12.40 -0.03 15.34
CA GLU A 76 -13.71 0.10 15.97
C GLU A 76 -13.66 0.96 17.23
N LEU A 77 -12.65 0.74 18.09
CA LEU A 77 -12.42 1.57 19.27
C LEU A 77 -12.17 3.02 18.88
N ASN A 78 -11.37 3.30 17.86
CA ASN A 78 -11.10 4.66 17.41
C ASN A 78 -12.32 5.33 16.78
N LYS A 79 -13.17 4.57 16.07
CA LYS A 79 -14.46 5.09 15.55
C LYS A 79 -15.43 5.47 16.67
N ASN A 80 -15.47 4.67 17.74
CA ASN A 80 -16.39 4.85 18.86
C ASN A 80 -15.83 5.81 19.95
N HIS A 81 -14.51 5.95 20.03
CA HIS A 81 -13.76 6.76 20.99
C HIS A 81 -12.49 7.34 20.31
N PRO A 82 -12.56 8.50 19.63
CA PRO A 82 -11.49 9.02 18.76
C PRO A 82 -10.22 9.54 19.46
N THR A 83 -9.88 9.04 20.66
CA THR A 83 -8.68 9.43 21.39
C THR A 83 -8.04 8.23 22.10
N ILE A 84 -7.25 7.47 21.34
CA ILE A 84 -6.02 6.87 21.88
C ILE A 84 -4.92 7.17 20.85
N THR A 85 -4.33 8.35 20.97
CA THR A 85 -3.05 8.66 20.31
C THR A 85 -2.01 7.69 20.86
N LYS A 86 -1.46 6.87 19.96
CA LYS A 86 -0.32 6.00 20.24
C LYS A 86 0.92 6.89 20.26
N ASP A 87 1.39 7.24 21.45
CA ASP A 87 2.77 7.71 21.65
C ASP A 87 3.76 6.58 21.28
#